data_AF-A0A0M9G3G6-F1
#
_entry.id   AF-A0A0M9G3G6-F1
#
_cell.length_a   1.000
_cell.length_b   1.000
_cell.length_c   1.000
_cell.angle_alpha   90.00
_cell.angle_beta   90.00
_cell.angle_gamma   90.00
#
_symmetry.space_group_name_H-M   'P 1'
#
loop_
_entity.id
_entity.type
_entity.pdbx_description
1 polymer ?
#
loop_
_entity_poly.entity_id
_entity_poly.type
_entity_poly.pdbx_seq_one_letter_code
_entity_poly.pdbx_strand_id
1 'polypeptide(L)'
;MHFSAYPLRLTEQEREKLQLVIAALKVSEYTDDVDDFMRPYGKEGRMEAAIREFVDTVVGLSIASDAIPRSVKESLLASELQVSTVVPLLEELFEILRRHKRLNPFLHRGEFGKLMMMLQDVQKRSVQRALGIQSTLVIPVRTVGAALTEIGCAELAEDKEMRRRFLRAAGAEKQAGMRHFIDLYGNGDDAKKAVVEHCLRSIDDAYNFIQSNTMPLRALRRYIERDFEPLPSDNPYTVSIRHGRDGACFTHTHSTHCQYVMESLLLWENVQKHILELWEVAENDMLVDGRGQYVVTNTGQGFHRMCSAPQSCRAMSQLVQETEKRMGGWVGIKVIHLGDRDVPNPLVFIDKYTVIPHIVQPVVQTLRALRYVFHEEDEEDEGQPQLANEYSNYPGVRNLLRSKYHSYAELRMMILSDFFKHGFDGSGDDGGTCIDGRLTSAWNWCHQLNKKQYYDAFVLGGFSGFD
;
A
#
# COMPACT_ATOMS: atom_id res chain seq x y z
N MET A 1 5.18 15.60 -5.09
CA MET A 1 6.23 14.56 -5.01
C MET A 1 7.46 15.23 -4.45
N HIS A 2 7.76 14.96 -3.19
CA HIS A 2 8.94 15.45 -2.50
C HIS A 2 9.91 14.27 -2.41
N PHE A 3 10.87 14.19 -3.34
CA PHE A 3 11.76 13.03 -3.46
C PHE A 3 12.62 12.83 -2.22
N SER A 4 12.92 13.91 -1.49
CA SER A 4 13.65 13.90 -0.22
C SER A 4 12.98 13.05 0.86
N ALA A 5 11.65 12.92 0.85
CA ALA A 5 10.90 12.13 1.82
C ALA A 5 10.82 10.63 1.46
N TYR A 6 11.25 10.23 0.25
CA TYR A 6 11.17 8.83 -0.14
C TYR A 6 12.15 7.96 0.66
N PRO A 7 11.71 6.80 1.18
CA PRO A 7 12.62 5.88 1.86
C PRO A 7 13.67 5.32 0.89
N LEU A 8 14.88 5.05 1.39
CA LEU A 8 15.92 4.41 0.60
C LEU A 8 15.62 2.93 0.38
N ARG A 9 15.82 2.45 -0.85
CA ARG A 9 15.77 1.00 -1.14
C ARG A 9 16.81 0.27 -0.29
N LEU A 10 16.52 -0.97 0.10
CA LEU A 10 17.47 -1.75 0.89
C LEU A 10 18.72 -2.13 0.08
N THR A 11 19.88 -2.09 0.74
CA THR A 11 21.12 -2.71 0.26
C THR A 11 21.02 -4.23 0.35
N GLU A 12 21.99 -4.95 -0.22
CA GLU A 12 22.03 -6.42 -0.13
C GLU A 12 22.17 -6.91 1.32
N GLN A 13 23.07 -6.30 2.10
CA GLN A 13 23.23 -6.60 3.52
C GLN A 13 21.96 -6.29 4.33
N GLU A 14 21.27 -5.19 4.02
CA GLU A 14 20.00 -4.86 4.66
C GLU A 14 18.90 -5.88 4.32
N ARG A 15 18.93 -6.50 3.13
CA ARG A 15 17.97 -7.57 2.77
C ARG A 15 18.19 -8.85 3.58
N GLU A 16 19.43 -9.21 3.89
CA GLU A 16 19.74 -10.35 4.77
C GLU A 16 19.21 -10.09 6.18
N LYS A 17 19.45 -8.90 6.72
CA LYS A 17 18.91 -8.45 7.99
C LYS A 17 17.37 -8.41 8.01
N LEU A 18 16.75 -7.98 6.90
CA LEU A 18 15.30 -8.02 6.74
C LEU A 18 14.77 -9.46 6.84
N GLN A 19 15.39 -10.43 6.16
CA GLN A 19 14.97 -11.83 6.24
C GLN A 19 15.05 -12.37 7.67
N LEU A 20 16.09 -11.99 8.41
CA LEU A 20 16.28 -12.38 9.80
C LEU A 20 15.15 -11.87 10.71
N VAL A 21 14.84 -10.57 10.66
CA VAL A 21 13.79 -10.00 11.53
C VAL A 21 12.41 -10.52 11.16
N ILE A 22 12.14 -10.76 9.86
CA ILE A 22 10.91 -11.41 9.41
C ILE A 22 10.82 -12.84 9.96
N ALA A 23 11.90 -13.62 9.89
CA ALA A 23 11.91 -14.98 10.42
C ALA A 23 11.64 -15.01 11.93
N ALA A 24 12.23 -14.09 12.70
CA ALA A 24 11.96 -13.95 14.12
C ALA A 24 10.49 -13.58 14.41
N LEU A 25 9.92 -12.64 13.66
CA LEU A 25 8.51 -12.22 13.84
C LEU A 25 7.50 -13.29 13.41
N LYS A 26 7.87 -14.16 12.46
CA LYS A 26 7.04 -15.29 12.03
C LYS A 26 6.82 -16.30 13.16
N VAL A 27 7.87 -16.64 13.88
CA VAL A 27 7.81 -17.62 14.98
C VAL A 27 7.34 -17.03 16.31
N SER A 28 7.34 -15.70 16.44
CA SER A 28 6.88 -15.01 17.65
C SER A 28 5.36 -15.09 17.81
N GLU A 29 4.89 -15.54 18.97
CA GLU A 29 3.47 -15.54 19.38
C GLU A 29 3.07 -14.24 20.10
N TYR A 30 3.85 -13.16 19.94
CA TYR A 30 3.72 -11.92 20.73
C TYR A 30 2.29 -11.40 20.88
N THR A 31 1.57 -11.24 19.76
CA THR A 31 0.20 -10.71 19.77
C THR A 31 -0.78 -11.69 20.40
N ASP A 32 -0.58 -12.99 20.21
CA ASP A 32 -1.44 -14.04 20.75
C ASP A 32 -1.32 -14.10 22.27
N ASP A 33 -0.10 -13.93 22.81
CA ASP A 33 0.15 -13.91 24.25
C ASP A 33 -0.22 -12.60 24.94
N VAL A 34 0.18 -11.47 24.35
CA VAL A 34 0.04 -10.16 25.00
C VAL A 34 -1.41 -9.69 24.94
N ASP A 35 -2.08 -9.87 23.80
CA ASP A 35 -3.45 -9.41 23.57
C ASP A 35 -4.52 -10.47 23.83
N ASP A 36 -4.18 -11.58 24.53
CA ASP A 36 -5.16 -12.55 25.05
C ASP A 36 -6.12 -11.87 26.04
N PHE A 37 -7.34 -11.60 25.56
CA PHE A 37 -8.41 -10.99 26.35
C PHE A 37 -8.94 -11.89 27.48
N MET A 38 -8.69 -13.21 27.41
CA MET A 38 -9.04 -14.15 28.49
C MET A 38 -8.09 -14.03 29.69
N ARG A 39 -6.94 -13.35 29.52
CA ARG A 39 -5.93 -13.13 30.58
C ARG A 39 -5.77 -11.63 30.87
N PRO A 40 -6.76 -10.96 31.49
CA PRO A 40 -6.72 -9.49 31.65
C PRO A 40 -5.64 -8.97 32.61
N TYR A 41 -5.18 -9.81 33.55
CA TYR A 41 -4.15 -9.44 34.53
C TYR A 41 -2.74 -9.79 34.06
N GLY A 42 -1.72 -9.10 34.58
CA GLY A 42 -0.32 -9.42 34.30
C GLY A 42 0.14 -9.11 32.88
N LYS A 43 -0.58 -8.24 32.14
CA LYS A 43 -0.27 -7.91 30.74
C LYS A 43 1.16 -7.40 30.58
N GLU A 44 1.65 -6.53 31.47
CA GLU A 44 3.02 -6.01 31.40
C GLU A 44 4.09 -7.11 31.59
N GLY A 45 3.84 -8.08 32.47
CA GLY A 45 4.74 -9.23 32.64
C GLY A 45 4.79 -10.11 31.38
N ARG A 46 3.67 -10.29 30.70
CA ARG A 46 3.63 -10.98 29.40
C ARG A 46 4.35 -10.19 28.30
N MET A 47 4.17 -8.88 28.26
CA MET A 47 4.92 -8.01 27.34
C MET A 47 6.43 -8.20 27.52
N GLU A 48 6.91 -8.15 28.77
CA GLU A 48 8.32 -8.35 29.07
C GLU A 48 8.81 -9.73 28.62
N ALA A 49 8.12 -10.80 29.03
CA ALA A 49 8.50 -12.17 28.70
C ALA A 49 8.55 -12.39 27.17
N ALA A 50 7.50 -11.98 26.45
CA ALA A 50 7.41 -12.15 25.01
C ALA A 50 8.44 -11.30 24.24
N ILE A 51 8.78 -10.09 24.72
CA ILE A 51 9.86 -9.29 24.13
C ILE A 51 11.21 -9.97 24.36
N ARG A 52 11.49 -10.50 25.56
CA ARG A 52 12.74 -11.21 25.84
C ARG A 52 12.90 -12.45 24.95
N GLU A 53 11.85 -13.26 24.83
CA GLU A 53 11.84 -14.42 23.93
C GLU A 53 12.08 -14.04 22.46
N PHE A 54 11.45 -12.96 22.00
CA PHE A 54 11.71 -12.43 20.66
C PHE A 54 13.17 -12.00 20.50
N VAL A 55 13.73 -11.31 21.50
CA VAL A 55 15.14 -10.88 21.49
C VAL A 55 16.09 -12.07 21.48
N ASP A 56 15.82 -13.10 22.28
CA ASP A 56 16.60 -14.35 22.29
C ASP A 56 16.60 -14.99 20.90
N THR A 57 15.45 -15.01 20.22
CA THR A 57 15.30 -15.52 18.86
C THR A 57 16.11 -14.71 17.85
N VAL A 58 16.01 -13.37 17.89
CA VAL A 58 16.79 -12.47 17.02
C VAL A 58 18.29 -12.71 17.23
N VAL A 59 18.74 -12.81 18.47
CA VAL A 59 20.15 -13.02 18.79
C VAL A 59 20.62 -14.39 18.31
N GLY A 60 19.84 -15.45 18.55
CA GLY A 60 20.13 -16.80 18.09
C GLY A 60 20.28 -16.88 16.56
N LEU A 61 19.32 -16.31 15.83
CA LEU A 61 19.38 -16.23 14.36
C LEU A 61 20.59 -15.43 13.88
N SER A 62 20.87 -14.31 14.54
CA SER A 62 21.96 -13.41 14.14
C SER A 62 23.35 -14.02 14.36
N ILE A 63 23.50 -14.82 15.42
CA ILE A 63 24.72 -15.59 15.68
C ILE A 63 24.88 -16.71 14.62
N ALA A 64 23.78 -17.36 14.26
CA ALA A 64 23.75 -18.46 13.29
C ALA A 64 24.04 -18.00 11.85
N SER A 65 23.60 -16.80 11.48
CA SER A 65 23.78 -16.22 10.14
C SER A 65 25.05 -15.38 9.98
N ASP A 66 25.89 -15.28 11.01
CA ASP A 66 27.07 -14.38 11.08
C ASP A 66 26.73 -12.90 10.77
N ALA A 67 25.48 -12.49 11.01
CA ALA A 67 24.98 -11.15 10.71
C ALA A 67 25.43 -10.08 11.73
N ILE A 68 26.10 -10.50 12.80
CA ILE A 68 26.60 -9.66 13.88
C ILE A 68 28.14 -9.70 13.91
N PRO A 69 28.82 -8.56 14.15
CA PRO A 69 30.27 -8.52 14.33
C PRO A 69 30.78 -9.48 15.43
N ARG A 70 31.95 -10.09 15.21
CA ARG A 70 32.55 -11.04 16.17
C ARG A 70 32.67 -10.52 17.60
N SER A 71 32.95 -9.23 17.78
CA SER A 71 33.05 -8.60 19.11
C SER A 71 31.73 -8.65 19.89
N VAL A 72 30.60 -8.47 19.20
CA VAL A 72 29.27 -8.58 19.81
C VAL A 72 28.93 -10.04 20.05
N LYS A 73 29.27 -10.95 19.12
CA LYS A 73 29.13 -12.40 19.30
C LYS A 73 29.88 -12.92 20.54
N GLU A 74 31.12 -12.49 20.75
CA GLU A 74 31.92 -12.86 21.93
C GLU A 74 31.32 -12.30 23.22
N SER A 75 30.83 -11.05 23.20
CA SER A 75 30.13 -10.43 24.35
C SER A 75 28.84 -11.18 24.72
N LEU A 76 28.05 -11.58 23.71
CA LEU A 76 26.81 -12.34 23.87
C LEU A 76 27.05 -13.76 24.40
N LEU A 77 28.16 -14.40 24.01
CA LEU A 77 28.55 -15.73 24.49
C LEU A 77 29.15 -15.70 25.91
N ALA A 78 29.72 -14.57 26.32
CA ALA A 78 30.42 -14.42 27.60
C ALA A 78 29.53 -13.92 28.77
N SER A 79 28.33 -13.42 28.50
CA SER A 79 27.45 -12.80 29.50
C SER A 79 26.03 -13.38 29.46
N GLU A 80 25.27 -13.22 30.55
CA GLU A 80 23.80 -13.35 30.48
C GLU A 80 23.27 -12.29 29.50
N LEU A 81 22.47 -12.71 28.52
CA LEU A 81 21.96 -11.82 27.48
C LEU A 81 21.08 -10.72 28.09
N GLN A 82 21.57 -9.49 28.06
CA GLN A 82 20.77 -8.32 28.42
C GLN A 82 20.24 -7.62 27.18
N VAL A 83 18.95 -7.30 27.15
CA VAL A 83 18.30 -6.59 26.03
C VAL A 83 19.01 -5.29 25.71
N SER A 84 19.52 -4.58 26.71
CA SER A 84 20.31 -3.34 26.56
C SER A 84 21.52 -3.47 25.64
N THR A 85 22.18 -4.64 25.62
CA THR A 85 23.39 -4.88 24.81
C THR A 85 23.09 -5.03 23.32
N VAL A 86 21.84 -5.37 22.97
CA VAL A 86 21.40 -5.61 21.59
C VAL A 86 20.48 -4.52 21.05
N VAL A 87 20.24 -3.45 21.82
CA VAL A 87 19.44 -2.29 21.39
C VAL A 87 19.86 -1.75 20.02
N PRO A 88 21.16 -1.52 19.71
CA PRO A 88 21.56 -0.99 18.41
C PRO A 88 21.19 -1.92 17.25
N LEU A 89 21.28 -3.24 17.46
CA LEU A 89 20.86 -4.23 16.47
C LEU A 89 19.35 -4.20 16.27
N LEU A 90 18.57 -4.16 17.36
CA LEU A 90 17.11 -4.11 17.29
C LEU A 90 16.63 -2.85 16.57
N GLU A 91 17.20 -1.69 16.90
CA GLU A 91 16.89 -0.41 16.23
C GLU A 91 17.16 -0.49 14.72
N GLU A 92 18.29 -1.07 14.32
CA GLU A 92 18.62 -1.27 12.91
C GLU A 92 17.61 -2.22 12.22
N LEU A 93 17.35 -3.39 12.81
CA LEU A 93 16.42 -4.38 12.25
C LEU A 93 15.00 -3.82 12.11
N PHE A 94 14.53 -3.06 13.10
CA PHE A 94 13.19 -2.47 13.09
C PHE A 94 13.09 -1.31 12.11
N GLU A 95 14.13 -0.48 11.96
CA GLU A 95 14.21 0.53 10.90
C GLU A 95 14.13 -0.13 9.52
N ILE A 96 14.91 -1.18 9.29
CA ILE A 96 14.94 -1.90 8.01
C ILE A 96 13.56 -2.45 7.66
N LEU A 97 12.87 -3.11 8.60
CA LEU A 97 11.52 -3.64 8.36
C LEU A 97 10.51 -2.52 8.13
N ARG A 98 10.55 -1.43 8.90
CA ARG A 98 9.67 -0.26 8.69
C ARG A 98 9.90 0.38 7.33
N ARG A 99 11.16 0.61 6.94
CA ARG A 99 11.54 1.14 5.63
C ARG A 99 11.08 0.23 4.49
N HIS A 100 11.30 -1.09 4.64
CA HIS A 100 10.86 -2.07 3.67
C HIS A 100 9.34 -2.07 3.51
N LYS A 101 8.59 -2.04 4.62
CA LYS A 101 7.13 -2.03 4.61
C LYS A 101 6.57 -0.79 3.91
N ARG A 102 7.13 0.40 4.18
CA ARG A 102 6.73 1.64 3.48
C ARG A 102 6.92 1.52 1.97
N LEU A 103 8.06 0.98 1.52
CA LEU A 103 8.36 0.78 0.10
C LEU A 103 7.57 -0.36 -0.55
N ASN A 104 7.14 -1.35 0.25
CA ASN A 104 6.44 -2.54 -0.22
C ASN A 104 5.20 -2.80 0.66
N PRO A 105 4.15 -1.95 0.57
CA PRO A 105 2.97 -2.01 1.45
C PRO A 105 2.27 -3.38 1.52
N PHE A 106 2.41 -4.19 0.48
CA PHE A 106 1.76 -5.51 0.36
C PHE A 106 2.46 -6.63 1.11
N LEU A 107 3.75 -6.47 1.39
CA LEU A 107 4.55 -7.54 1.98
C LEU A 107 4.48 -7.50 3.51
N HIS A 108 4.68 -8.67 4.12
CA HIS A 108 4.90 -8.83 5.56
C HIS A 108 3.83 -8.21 6.46
N ARG A 109 2.55 -8.28 6.06
CA ARG A 109 1.43 -7.68 6.80
C ARG A 109 1.37 -8.15 8.25
N GLY A 110 1.44 -9.47 8.47
CA GLY A 110 1.36 -10.06 9.81
C GLY A 110 2.56 -9.72 10.68
N GLU A 111 3.77 -9.88 10.13
CA GLU A 111 5.03 -9.60 10.84
C GLU A 111 5.15 -8.12 11.20
N PHE A 112 4.82 -7.23 10.25
CA PHE A 112 4.82 -5.80 10.51
C PHE A 112 3.78 -5.41 11.57
N GLY A 113 2.58 -5.99 11.53
CA GLY A 113 1.57 -5.82 12.58
C GLY A 113 2.11 -6.19 13.96
N LYS A 114 2.72 -7.38 14.11
CA LYS A 114 3.36 -7.81 15.36
C LYS A 114 4.43 -6.83 15.83
N LEU A 115 5.32 -6.39 14.93
CA LEU A 115 6.35 -5.40 15.25
C LEU A 115 5.74 -4.11 15.78
N MET A 116 4.73 -3.57 15.11
CA MET A 116 4.11 -2.31 15.52
C MET A 116 3.43 -2.41 16.89
N MET A 117 2.74 -3.52 17.16
CA MET A 117 2.13 -3.75 18.48
C MET A 117 3.18 -3.89 19.58
N MET A 118 4.28 -4.59 19.31
CA MET A 118 5.42 -4.69 20.23
C MET A 118 6.06 -3.31 20.48
N LEU A 119 6.31 -2.53 19.42
CA LEU A 119 6.89 -1.18 19.54
C LEU A 119 5.97 -0.23 20.30
N GLN A 120 4.65 -0.33 20.15
CA GLN A 120 3.70 0.44 20.96
C GLN A 120 3.87 0.14 22.45
N ASP A 121 4.01 -1.14 22.82
CA ASP A 121 4.19 -1.53 24.22
C ASP A 121 5.57 -1.09 24.76
N VAL A 122 6.62 -1.13 23.94
CA VAL A 122 7.95 -0.61 24.29
C VAL A 122 7.95 0.91 24.57
N GLN A 123 6.96 1.66 24.08
CA GLN A 123 6.85 3.09 24.44
C GLN A 123 6.50 3.32 25.92
N LYS A 124 6.02 2.29 26.64
CA LYS A 124 5.66 2.38 28.06
C LYS A 124 6.91 2.38 28.93
N ARG A 125 7.01 3.36 29.82
CA ARG A 125 8.15 3.50 30.77
C ARG A 125 8.27 2.33 31.76
N SER A 126 7.18 1.62 32.06
CA SER A 126 7.21 0.39 32.87
C SER A 126 7.92 -0.73 32.13
N VAL A 127 7.54 -0.97 30.88
CA VAL A 127 8.14 -1.98 29.99
C VAL A 127 9.62 -1.68 29.72
N GLN A 128 9.99 -0.44 29.42
CA GLN A 128 11.41 -0.04 29.25
C GLN A 128 12.25 -0.36 30.50
N ARG A 129 11.72 -0.04 31.69
CA ARG A 129 12.40 -0.34 32.96
C ARG A 129 12.55 -1.84 33.20
N ALA A 130 11.51 -2.61 32.91
CA ALA A 130 11.53 -4.07 33.04
C ALA A 130 12.58 -4.70 32.10
N LEU A 131 12.66 -4.22 30.86
CA LEU A 131 13.66 -4.67 29.88
C LEU A 131 15.08 -4.12 30.13
N GLY A 132 15.23 -3.13 31.03
CA GLY A 132 16.51 -2.48 31.31
C GLY A 132 17.02 -1.61 30.16
N ILE A 133 16.14 -1.06 29.33
CA ILE A 133 16.50 -0.21 28.18
C ILE A 133 16.05 1.24 28.38
N GLN A 134 16.78 2.18 27.77
CA GLN A 134 16.42 3.60 27.73
C GLN A 134 15.88 4.05 26.36
N SER A 135 15.96 3.17 25.36
CA SER A 135 15.52 3.43 23.99
C SER A 135 14.03 3.09 23.80
N THR A 136 13.41 3.75 22.84
CA THR A 136 12.08 3.44 22.30
C THR A 136 12.11 2.34 21.24
N LEU A 137 13.32 1.91 20.81
CA LEU A 137 13.59 1.03 19.68
C LEU A 137 13.07 1.56 18.32
N VAL A 138 12.76 2.86 18.27
CA VAL A 138 12.20 3.53 17.09
C VAL A 138 13.17 4.64 16.69
N ILE A 139 14.00 4.35 15.69
CA ILE A 139 14.86 5.35 15.03
C ILE A 139 14.20 5.87 13.74
N PRO A 140 14.58 7.05 13.24
CA PRO A 140 14.08 7.57 11.96
C PRO A 140 14.40 6.64 10.79
N VAL A 141 13.44 6.49 9.87
CA VAL A 141 13.64 5.74 8.62
C VAL A 141 14.62 6.49 7.72
N ARG A 142 15.54 5.76 7.08
CA ARG A 142 16.52 6.35 6.17
C ARG A 142 15.83 6.80 4.87
N THR A 143 16.01 8.07 4.52
CA THR A 143 15.41 8.68 3.33
C THR A 143 16.46 9.13 2.34
N VAL A 144 16.03 9.32 1.08
CA VAL A 144 16.83 9.91 0.02
C VAL A 144 17.36 11.28 0.43
N GLY A 145 16.54 12.12 1.05
CA GLY A 145 16.94 13.46 1.48
C GLY A 145 18.02 13.46 2.56
N ALA A 146 17.95 12.52 3.52
CA ALA A 146 18.98 12.37 4.54
C ALA A 146 20.32 11.97 3.92
N ALA A 147 20.33 10.94 3.05
CA ALA A 147 21.56 10.47 2.42
C ALA A 147 22.19 11.49 1.45
N LEU A 148 21.38 12.23 0.70
CA LEU A 148 21.88 13.29 -0.17
C LEU A 148 22.46 14.47 0.63
N THR A 149 21.84 14.82 1.76
CA THR A 149 22.37 15.85 2.66
C THR A 149 23.74 15.46 3.23
N GLU A 150 23.93 14.19 3.61
CA GLU A 150 25.21 13.69 4.14
C GLU A 150 26.38 13.87 3.17
N ILE A 151 26.15 13.76 1.85
CA ILE A 151 27.19 13.94 0.82
C ILE A 151 27.25 15.37 0.23
N GLY A 152 26.35 16.25 0.67
CA GLY A 152 26.24 17.64 0.20
C GLY A 152 25.61 17.79 -1.19
N CYS A 153 24.66 16.93 -1.55
CA CYS A 153 23.99 16.91 -2.86
C CYS A 153 22.44 16.97 -2.74
N ALA A 154 21.93 17.67 -1.73
CA ALA A 154 20.49 17.75 -1.45
C ALA A 154 19.67 18.32 -2.62
N GLU A 155 20.28 19.17 -3.45
CA GLU A 155 19.69 19.78 -4.63
C GLU A 155 19.29 18.77 -5.72
N LEU A 156 19.87 17.56 -5.74
CA LEU A 156 19.45 16.48 -6.64
C LEU A 156 17.96 16.16 -6.44
N ALA A 157 17.47 16.17 -5.20
CA ALA A 157 16.07 15.87 -4.88
C ALA A 157 15.09 16.93 -5.40
N GLU A 158 15.57 18.11 -5.76
CA GLU A 158 14.76 19.21 -6.31
C GLU A 158 15.01 19.44 -7.81
N ASP A 159 15.88 18.64 -8.44
CA ASP A 159 16.22 18.78 -9.85
C ASP A 159 15.00 18.47 -10.74
N LYS A 160 14.59 19.47 -11.52
CA LYS A 160 13.44 19.38 -12.43
C LYS A 160 13.70 18.42 -13.61
N GLU A 161 14.94 18.29 -14.07
CA GLU A 161 15.31 17.38 -15.15
C GLU A 161 15.17 15.92 -14.72
N MET A 162 15.41 15.62 -13.45
CA MET A 162 15.18 14.29 -12.90
C MET A 162 13.72 13.86 -13.09
N ARG A 163 12.77 14.75 -12.76
CA ARG A 163 11.34 14.48 -12.94
C ARG A 163 10.88 14.51 -14.39
N ARG A 164 11.41 15.42 -15.21
CA ARG A 164 10.93 15.65 -16.58
C ARG A 164 11.46 14.65 -17.58
N ARG A 165 12.72 14.25 -17.42
CA ARG A 165 13.43 13.37 -18.36
C ARG A 165 13.71 12.01 -17.75
N PHE A 166 14.48 11.94 -16.67
CA PHE A 166 14.96 10.66 -16.15
C PHE A 166 13.83 9.70 -15.72
N LEU A 167 12.89 10.16 -14.89
CA LEU A 167 11.81 9.31 -14.39
C LEU A 167 10.80 8.87 -15.46
N ARG A 168 10.73 9.59 -16.59
CA ARG A 168 9.84 9.27 -17.71
C ARG A 168 10.51 8.47 -18.82
N ALA A 169 11.84 8.46 -18.85
CA ALA A 169 12.61 7.74 -19.84
C ALA A 169 12.50 6.22 -19.65
N ALA A 170 12.74 5.47 -20.73
CA ALA A 170 12.80 4.01 -20.72
C ALA A 170 14.03 3.50 -21.48
N GLY A 171 14.40 2.24 -21.24
CA GLY A 171 15.49 1.57 -21.97
C GLY A 171 16.83 2.33 -21.89
N ALA A 172 17.48 2.52 -23.04
CA ALA A 172 18.81 3.13 -23.15
C ALA A 172 18.84 4.59 -22.69
N GLU A 173 17.78 5.36 -22.94
CA GLU A 173 17.70 6.77 -22.51
C GLU A 173 17.72 6.89 -20.98
N LYS A 174 17.00 6.00 -20.29
CA LYS A 174 16.99 5.96 -18.82
C LYS A 174 18.36 5.64 -18.25
N GLN A 175 19.09 4.70 -18.85
CA GLN A 175 20.44 4.34 -18.45
C GLN A 175 21.44 5.49 -18.69
N ALA A 176 21.30 6.21 -19.81
CA ALA A 176 22.10 7.39 -20.08
C ALA A 176 21.81 8.53 -19.08
N GLY A 177 20.53 8.77 -18.78
CA GLY A 177 20.10 9.76 -17.79
C GLY A 177 20.65 9.44 -16.39
N MET A 178 20.56 8.18 -15.95
CA MET A 178 21.13 7.73 -14.69
C MET A 178 22.63 8.05 -14.58
N ARG A 179 23.42 7.67 -15.60
CA ARG A 179 24.87 7.94 -15.64
C ARG A 179 25.17 9.43 -15.60
N HIS A 180 24.41 10.24 -16.34
CA HIS A 180 24.56 11.69 -16.34
C HIS A 180 24.40 12.28 -14.93
N PHE A 181 23.35 11.90 -14.20
CA PHE A 181 23.14 12.37 -12.83
C PHE A 181 24.21 11.87 -11.86
N ILE A 182 24.66 10.61 -11.98
CA ILE A 182 25.75 10.06 -11.17
C ILE A 182 27.04 10.85 -11.37
N ASP A 183 27.41 11.16 -12.62
CA ASP A 183 28.63 11.91 -12.90
C ASP A 183 28.54 13.38 -12.48
N LEU A 184 27.38 14.01 -12.72
CA LEU A 184 27.13 15.40 -12.35
C LEU A 184 27.22 15.62 -10.84
N TYR A 185 26.54 14.78 -10.05
CA TYR A 185 26.44 14.92 -8.60
C TYR A 185 27.51 14.16 -7.83
N GLY A 186 28.15 13.16 -8.44
CA GLY A 186 29.28 12.45 -7.85
C GLY A 186 30.58 13.26 -7.86
N ASN A 187 30.71 14.25 -8.76
CA ASN A 187 31.88 15.14 -8.86
C ASN A 187 33.25 14.40 -8.84
N GLY A 188 33.32 13.23 -9.48
CA GLY A 188 34.53 12.40 -9.54
C GLY A 188 34.87 11.60 -8.27
N ASP A 189 34.07 11.67 -7.21
CA ASP A 189 34.23 10.88 -5.99
C ASP A 189 33.39 9.59 -6.06
N ASP A 190 34.05 8.43 -6.09
CA ASP A 190 33.39 7.13 -6.22
C ASP A 190 32.44 6.80 -5.06
N ALA A 191 32.75 7.25 -3.83
CA ALA A 191 31.86 7.04 -2.69
C ALA A 191 30.57 7.87 -2.84
N LYS A 192 30.69 9.11 -3.31
CA LYS A 192 29.52 9.95 -3.62
C LYS A 192 28.70 9.39 -4.77
N LYS A 193 29.37 8.92 -5.84
CA LYS A 193 28.69 8.29 -6.98
C LYS A 193 27.82 7.11 -6.55
N ALA A 194 28.32 6.26 -5.66
CA ALA A 194 27.56 5.13 -5.13
C ALA A 194 26.31 5.57 -4.36
N VAL A 195 26.41 6.59 -3.51
CA VAL A 195 25.25 7.14 -2.77
C VAL A 195 24.23 7.80 -3.71
N VAL A 196 24.70 8.57 -4.71
CA VAL A 196 23.84 9.18 -5.72
C VAL A 196 23.09 8.11 -6.52
N GLU A 197 23.78 7.07 -6.98
CA GLU A 197 23.15 5.95 -7.69
C GLU A 197 22.07 5.28 -6.82
N HIS A 198 22.38 5.01 -5.55
CA HIS A 198 21.44 4.39 -4.60
C HIS A 198 20.20 5.25 -4.38
N CYS A 199 20.37 6.58 -4.26
CA CYS A 199 19.28 7.53 -4.17
C CYS A 199 18.43 7.56 -5.44
N LEU A 200 19.04 7.67 -6.62
CA LEU A 200 18.33 7.69 -7.90
C LEU A 200 17.51 6.42 -8.14
N ARG A 201 18.07 5.25 -7.82
CA ARG A 201 17.35 3.98 -7.88
C ARG A 201 16.18 3.94 -6.90
N SER A 202 16.35 4.47 -5.69
CA SER A 202 15.24 4.55 -4.70
C SER A 202 14.10 5.46 -5.19
N ILE A 203 14.44 6.60 -5.78
CA ILE A 203 13.44 7.53 -6.35
C ILE A 203 12.72 6.86 -7.51
N ASP A 204 13.46 6.18 -8.39
CA ASP A 204 12.90 5.48 -9.54
C ASP A 204 11.96 4.33 -9.11
N ASP A 205 12.38 3.51 -8.15
CA ASP A 205 11.55 2.43 -7.59
C ASP A 205 10.22 3.00 -7.02
N ALA A 206 10.30 4.04 -6.18
CA ALA A 206 9.13 4.69 -5.59
C ALA A 206 8.23 5.36 -6.65
N TYR A 207 8.84 5.99 -7.67
CA TYR A 207 8.10 6.61 -8.76
C TYR A 207 7.33 5.57 -9.57
N ASN A 208 7.98 4.47 -9.96
CA ASN A 208 7.34 3.40 -10.73
C ASN A 208 6.24 2.72 -9.92
N PHE A 209 6.45 2.48 -8.63
CA PHE A 209 5.41 1.96 -7.72
C PHE A 209 4.17 2.87 -7.67
N ILE A 210 4.35 4.18 -7.49
CA ILE A 210 3.23 5.13 -7.48
C ILE A 210 2.55 5.19 -8.85
N GLN A 211 3.30 5.14 -9.96
CA GLN A 211 2.70 5.11 -11.29
C GLN A 211 1.89 3.83 -11.52
N SER A 212 2.43 2.66 -11.19
CA SER A 212 1.71 1.38 -11.36
C SER A 212 0.39 1.36 -10.60
N ASN A 213 0.36 1.95 -9.39
CA ASN A 213 -0.85 2.00 -8.57
C ASN A 213 -1.87 3.03 -9.09
N THR A 214 -1.42 4.12 -9.70
CA THR A 214 -2.30 5.21 -10.16
C THR A 214 -2.80 5.05 -11.60
N MET A 215 -2.08 4.30 -12.45
CA MET A 215 -2.44 4.11 -13.86
C MET A 215 -3.80 3.40 -14.06
N PRO A 216 -4.13 2.29 -13.36
CA PRO A 216 -5.44 1.65 -13.49
C PRO A 216 -6.60 2.58 -13.10
N LEU A 217 -6.41 3.39 -12.04
CA LEU A 217 -7.40 4.37 -11.60
C LEU A 217 -7.68 5.42 -12.68
N ARG A 218 -6.63 5.95 -13.31
CA ARG A 218 -6.77 6.88 -14.46
C ARG A 218 -7.48 6.22 -15.64
N ALA A 219 -7.19 4.95 -15.92
CA ALA A 219 -7.85 4.22 -17.00
C ALA A 219 -9.37 4.08 -16.74
N LEU A 220 -9.76 3.67 -15.52
CA LEU A 220 -11.18 3.56 -15.14
C LEU A 220 -11.91 4.91 -15.20
N ARG A 221 -11.25 6.00 -14.75
CA ARG A 221 -11.81 7.36 -14.85
C ARG A 221 -12.07 7.75 -16.32
N ARG A 222 -11.12 7.49 -17.22
CA ARG A 222 -11.31 7.75 -18.66
C ARG A 222 -12.47 6.95 -19.25
N TYR A 223 -12.69 5.70 -18.82
CA TYR A 223 -13.87 4.96 -19.25
C TYR A 223 -15.17 5.61 -18.78
N ILE A 224 -15.24 6.12 -17.54
CA ILE A 224 -16.41 6.87 -17.07
C ILE A 224 -16.66 8.11 -17.95
N GLU A 225 -15.64 8.97 -18.10
CA GLU A 225 -15.71 10.22 -18.87
C GLU A 225 -16.14 9.98 -20.33
N ARG A 226 -15.53 8.98 -20.99
CA ARG A 226 -15.74 8.73 -22.42
C ARG A 226 -17.02 7.94 -22.70
N ASP A 227 -17.26 6.88 -21.92
CA ASP A 227 -18.23 5.85 -22.29
C ASP A 227 -19.50 5.85 -21.43
N PHE A 228 -19.48 6.44 -20.22
CA PHE A 228 -20.62 6.43 -19.31
C PHE A 228 -21.27 7.80 -19.15
N GLU A 229 -20.52 8.87 -18.91
CA GLU A 229 -21.12 10.22 -18.77
C GLU A 229 -22.03 10.64 -19.94
N PRO A 230 -21.72 10.33 -21.21
CA PRO A 230 -22.59 10.66 -22.33
C PRO A 230 -23.82 9.75 -22.47
N LEU A 231 -23.93 8.67 -21.69
CA LEU A 231 -24.99 7.68 -21.90
C LEU A 231 -26.38 8.24 -21.55
N PRO A 232 -27.37 7.98 -22.42
CA PRO A 232 -28.78 8.18 -22.08
C PRO A 232 -29.19 7.34 -20.85
N SER A 233 -30.12 7.86 -20.05
CA SER A 233 -30.58 7.18 -18.83
C SER A 233 -31.33 5.86 -19.09
N ASP A 234 -31.84 5.66 -20.30
CA ASP A 234 -32.52 4.45 -20.78
C ASP A 234 -31.57 3.42 -21.42
N ASN A 235 -30.27 3.72 -21.51
CA ASN A 235 -29.29 2.79 -22.03
C ASN A 235 -29.17 1.55 -21.12
N PRO A 236 -29.06 0.32 -21.67
CA PRO A 236 -28.94 -0.90 -20.87
C PRO A 236 -27.72 -0.91 -19.93
N TYR A 237 -26.66 -0.18 -20.27
CA TYR A 237 -25.43 -0.06 -19.47
C TYR A 237 -25.45 1.11 -18.48
N THR A 238 -26.60 1.77 -18.28
CA THR A 238 -26.77 2.81 -17.25
C THR A 238 -26.30 2.31 -15.90
N VAL A 239 -25.47 3.09 -15.19
CA VAL A 239 -24.98 2.79 -13.83
C VAL A 239 -25.88 3.31 -12.69
N SER A 240 -27.14 3.67 -12.98
CA SER A 240 -28.08 4.05 -11.91
C SER A 240 -28.30 2.92 -10.89
N ILE A 241 -28.46 3.29 -9.62
CA ILE A 241 -28.68 2.36 -8.52
C ILE A 241 -29.90 2.82 -7.70
N ARG A 242 -30.57 1.86 -7.05
CA ARG A 242 -31.75 2.12 -6.22
C ARG A 242 -31.64 1.34 -4.92
N HIS A 243 -31.83 2.04 -3.81
CA HIS A 243 -31.78 1.44 -2.48
C HIS A 243 -32.70 0.20 -2.40
N GLY A 244 -32.14 -0.91 -1.93
CA GLY A 244 -32.83 -2.18 -1.70
C GLY A 244 -32.93 -3.06 -2.96
N ARG A 245 -32.43 -2.58 -4.10
CA ARG A 245 -32.36 -3.34 -5.34
C ARG A 245 -30.94 -3.84 -5.57
N ASP A 246 -30.80 -5.12 -5.86
CA ASP A 246 -29.52 -5.77 -6.22
C ASP A 246 -28.39 -5.51 -5.19
N GLY A 247 -28.75 -5.26 -3.93
CA GLY A 247 -27.82 -5.02 -2.81
C GLY A 247 -27.45 -3.56 -2.56
N ALA A 248 -27.91 -2.60 -3.37
CA ALA A 248 -27.54 -1.20 -3.22
C ALA A 248 -28.08 -0.58 -1.92
N CYS A 249 -27.24 0.14 -1.19
CA CYS A 249 -27.56 0.78 0.09
C CYS A 249 -28.12 2.21 -0.06
N PHE A 250 -28.05 2.79 -1.26
CA PHE A 250 -28.56 4.12 -1.57
C PHE A 250 -29.06 4.22 -3.02
N THR A 251 -29.66 5.36 -3.37
CA THR A 251 -30.25 5.60 -4.69
C THR A 251 -29.54 6.76 -5.38
N HIS A 252 -29.06 6.54 -6.60
CA HIS A 252 -28.49 7.56 -7.47
C HIS A 252 -29.05 7.43 -8.90
N THR A 253 -29.28 8.57 -9.55
CA THR A 253 -29.46 8.60 -11.00
C THR A 253 -28.16 8.23 -11.70
N HIS A 254 -28.21 7.99 -13.01
CA HIS A 254 -27.03 7.68 -13.80
C HIS A 254 -25.93 8.75 -13.65
N SER A 255 -26.27 10.02 -13.85
CA SER A 255 -25.32 11.14 -13.78
C SER A 255 -24.72 11.30 -12.38
N THR A 256 -25.55 11.22 -11.33
CA THR A 256 -25.07 11.30 -9.93
C THR A 256 -24.15 10.13 -9.60
N HIS A 257 -24.45 8.92 -10.10
CA HIS A 257 -23.61 7.76 -9.84
C HIS A 257 -22.28 7.81 -10.61
N CYS A 258 -22.28 8.28 -11.86
CA CYS A 258 -21.03 8.55 -12.60
C CYS A 258 -20.14 9.53 -11.84
N GLN A 259 -20.71 10.62 -11.31
CA GLN A 259 -19.97 11.59 -10.49
C GLN A 259 -19.43 10.94 -9.20
N TYR A 260 -20.22 10.10 -8.53
CA TYR A 260 -19.83 9.37 -7.31
C TYR A 260 -18.68 8.36 -7.55
N VAL A 261 -18.70 7.67 -8.69
CA VAL A 261 -17.62 6.76 -9.09
C VAL A 261 -16.36 7.56 -9.44
N MET A 262 -16.50 8.64 -10.20
CA MET A 262 -15.39 9.52 -10.59
C MET A 262 -14.68 10.13 -9.37
N GLU A 263 -15.43 10.67 -8.40
CA GLU A 263 -14.84 11.23 -7.17
C GLU A 263 -14.12 10.14 -6.34
N SER A 264 -14.66 8.91 -6.30
CA SER A 264 -14.05 7.79 -5.57
C SER A 264 -12.71 7.39 -6.19
N LEU A 265 -12.69 7.19 -7.51
CA LEU A 265 -11.48 6.83 -8.24
C LEU A 265 -10.42 7.93 -8.16
N LEU A 266 -10.85 9.20 -8.18
CA LEU A 266 -9.93 10.32 -8.05
C LEU A 266 -9.36 10.43 -6.63
N LEU A 267 -10.18 10.23 -5.59
CA LEU A 267 -9.70 10.17 -4.21
C LEU A 267 -8.68 9.05 -4.05
N TRP A 268 -9.00 7.85 -4.53
CA TRP A 268 -8.09 6.71 -4.52
C TRP A 268 -6.78 7.01 -5.26
N GLU A 269 -6.84 7.73 -6.39
CA GLU A 269 -5.63 8.15 -7.11
C GLU A 269 -4.78 9.09 -6.26
N ASN A 270 -5.40 10.04 -5.56
CA ASN A 270 -4.70 10.98 -4.69
C ASN A 270 -4.12 10.29 -3.44
N VAL A 271 -4.82 9.31 -2.87
CA VAL A 271 -4.30 8.45 -1.79
C VAL A 271 -3.10 7.65 -2.25
N GLN A 272 -3.18 6.97 -3.40
CA GLN A 272 -2.06 6.19 -3.93
C GLN A 272 -0.83 7.04 -4.26
N LYS A 273 -1.00 8.31 -4.65
CA LYS A 273 0.12 9.25 -4.83
C LYS A 273 0.88 9.59 -3.55
N HIS A 274 0.20 9.51 -2.40
CA HIS A 274 0.75 9.87 -1.09
C HIS A 274 0.88 8.64 -0.17
N ILE A 275 0.76 7.42 -0.71
CA ILE A 275 0.69 6.20 0.11
C ILE A 275 1.93 6.01 1.00
N LEU A 276 3.12 6.37 0.51
CA LEU A 276 4.37 6.27 1.29
C LEU A 276 4.37 7.20 2.51
N GLU A 277 3.84 8.42 2.35
CA GLU A 277 3.67 9.40 3.43
C GLU A 277 2.57 8.97 4.40
N LEU A 278 1.48 8.39 3.87
CA LEU A 278 0.38 7.87 4.69
C LEU A 278 0.83 6.73 5.62
N TRP A 279 1.76 5.88 5.18
CA TRP A 279 2.40 4.88 6.05
C TRP A 279 3.23 5.53 7.16
N GLU A 280 3.97 6.59 6.85
CA GLU A 280 4.75 7.32 7.86
C GLU A 280 3.87 7.95 8.93
N VAL A 281 2.83 8.69 8.54
CA VAL A 281 1.93 9.33 9.51
C VAL A 281 1.15 8.30 10.34
N ALA A 282 0.82 7.14 9.76
CA ALA A 282 0.19 6.05 10.49
C ALA A 282 1.10 5.48 11.59
N GLU A 283 2.38 5.27 11.27
CA GLU A 283 3.37 4.87 12.27
C GLU A 283 3.60 5.95 13.33
N ASN A 284 3.67 7.22 12.93
CA ASN A 284 3.88 8.34 13.86
C ASN A 284 2.72 8.46 14.85
N ASP A 285 1.47 8.35 14.38
CA ASP A 285 0.29 8.34 15.24
C ASP A 285 0.34 7.18 16.25
N MET A 286 0.83 6.01 15.86
CA MET A 286 0.91 4.85 16.76
C MET A 286 2.07 4.90 17.75
N LEU A 287 3.25 5.38 17.32
CA LEU A 287 4.50 5.21 18.05
C LEU A 287 5.05 6.53 18.61
N VAL A 288 5.18 7.55 17.75
CA VAL A 288 5.92 8.78 18.05
C VAL A 288 5.04 9.78 18.78
N ASP A 289 3.96 10.22 18.13
CA ASP A 289 3.05 11.25 18.65
C ASP A 289 2.03 10.66 19.62
N GLY A 290 1.49 9.48 19.29
CA GLY A 290 0.60 8.76 20.19
C GLY A 290 1.32 8.11 21.37
N ARG A 291 2.66 8.08 21.37
CA ARG A 291 3.50 7.54 22.46
C ARG A 291 3.10 6.12 22.89
N GLY A 292 2.65 5.30 21.93
CA GLY A 292 2.17 3.94 22.18
C GLY A 292 0.89 3.84 23.02
N GLN A 293 0.12 4.93 23.16
CA GLN A 293 -1.15 4.91 23.90
C GLN A 293 -2.25 4.24 23.07
N TYR A 294 -2.92 3.28 23.69
CA TYR A 294 -4.07 2.60 23.11
C TYR A 294 -5.01 2.09 24.22
N VAL A 295 -6.25 1.80 23.84
CA VAL A 295 -7.24 1.10 24.66
C VAL A 295 -7.61 -0.20 23.96
N VAL A 296 -7.47 -1.34 24.65
CA VAL A 296 -7.99 -2.60 24.11
C VAL A 296 -9.50 -2.58 24.27
N THR A 297 -10.23 -2.65 23.16
CA THR A 297 -11.69 -2.61 23.15
C THR A 297 -12.25 -3.65 22.19
N ASN A 298 -13.42 -4.19 22.50
CA ASN A 298 -14.18 -4.98 21.54
C ASN A 298 -14.93 -4.03 20.62
N THR A 299 -14.61 -4.04 19.34
CA THR A 299 -15.23 -3.18 18.32
C THR A 299 -16.48 -3.80 17.70
N GLY A 300 -16.88 -4.99 18.13
CA GLY A 300 -17.87 -5.81 17.42
C GLY A 300 -17.31 -6.58 16.23
N GLN A 301 -16.08 -6.25 15.78
CA GLN A 301 -15.31 -7.01 14.79
C GLN A 301 -14.21 -7.88 15.44
N GLY A 302 -14.08 -7.81 16.77
CA GLY A 302 -13.01 -8.43 17.54
C GLY A 302 -12.43 -7.46 18.57
N PHE A 303 -11.46 -7.93 19.35
CA PHE A 303 -10.69 -7.07 20.24
C PHE A 303 -9.56 -6.40 19.44
N HIS A 304 -9.51 -5.07 19.50
CA HIS A 304 -8.47 -4.29 18.85
C HIS A 304 -7.81 -3.32 19.83
N ARG A 305 -6.54 -3.02 19.58
CA ARG A 305 -5.87 -1.86 20.15
C ARG A 305 -6.39 -0.62 19.43
N MET A 306 -7.31 0.10 20.08
CA MET A 306 -7.86 1.34 19.57
C MET A 306 -6.96 2.51 19.99
N CYS A 307 -6.53 3.35 19.04
CA CYS A 307 -5.71 4.52 19.33
C CYS A 307 -6.07 5.73 18.47
N SER A 308 -5.75 6.92 18.97
CA SER A 308 -5.95 8.17 18.24
C SER A 308 -5.05 8.23 17.01
N ALA A 309 -5.49 8.99 16.00
CA ALA A 309 -4.83 9.07 14.70
C ALA A 309 -4.92 10.47 14.07
N PRO A 310 -4.52 11.53 14.80
CA PRO A 310 -4.73 12.90 14.36
C PRO A 310 -3.94 13.24 13.08
N GLN A 311 -2.74 12.70 12.87
CA GLN A 311 -1.96 12.98 11.66
C GLN A 311 -2.58 12.31 10.44
N SER A 312 -2.90 11.02 10.57
CA SER A 312 -3.55 10.23 9.52
C SER A 312 -4.91 10.81 9.12
N CYS A 313 -5.71 11.23 10.10
CA CYS A 313 -6.99 11.90 9.85
C CYS A 313 -6.81 13.24 9.11
N ARG A 314 -5.83 14.06 9.52
CA ARG A 314 -5.52 15.32 8.82
C ARG A 314 -5.06 15.09 7.39
N ALA A 315 -4.14 14.14 7.18
CA ALA A 315 -3.63 13.80 5.86
C ALA A 315 -4.77 13.35 4.93
N MET A 316 -5.62 12.43 5.38
CA MET A 316 -6.77 11.97 4.60
C MET A 316 -7.78 13.10 4.34
N SER A 317 -8.05 13.94 5.33
CA SER A 317 -8.94 15.10 5.17
C SER A 317 -8.45 16.08 4.11
N GLN A 318 -7.14 16.32 4.04
CA GLN A 318 -6.53 17.16 3.00
C GLN A 318 -6.71 16.55 1.60
N LEU A 319 -6.52 15.24 1.46
CA LEU A 319 -6.74 14.53 0.19
C LEU A 319 -8.20 14.57 -0.26
N VAL A 320 -9.16 14.46 0.69
CA VAL A 320 -10.59 14.62 0.40
C VAL A 320 -10.88 16.05 -0.08
N GLN A 321 -10.34 17.07 0.60
CA GLN A 321 -10.52 18.48 0.20
C GLN A 321 -9.90 18.78 -1.17
N GLU A 322 -8.70 18.25 -1.47
CA GLU A 322 -8.08 18.39 -2.79
C GLU A 322 -8.94 17.74 -3.88
N THR A 323 -9.47 16.54 -3.59
CA THR A 323 -10.32 15.79 -4.52
C THR A 323 -11.61 16.55 -4.81
N GLU A 324 -12.32 17.01 -3.77
CA GLU A 324 -13.54 17.81 -3.91
C GLU A 324 -13.30 19.08 -4.73
N LYS A 325 -12.21 19.81 -4.43
CA LYS A 325 -11.87 21.03 -5.16
C LYS A 325 -11.67 20.76 -6.65
N ARG A 326 -11.07 19.62 -7.00
CA ARG A 326 -10.86 19.21 -8.40
C ARG A 326 -12.14 18.73 -9.08
N MET A 327 -13.06 18.12 -8.34
CA MET A 327 -14.37 17.68 -8.84
C MET A 327 -15.38 18.83 -8.98
N GLY A 328 -15.18 19.96 -8.28
CA GLY A 328 -16.14 21.06 -8.25
C GLY A 328 -17.40 20.77 -7.41
N GLY A 329 -17.36 19.72 -6.59
CA GLY A 329 -18.45 19.26 -5.75
C GLY A 329 -18.15 17.88 -5.14
N TRP A 330 -19.04 17.39 -4.29
CA TRP A 330 -18.91 16.10 -3.61
C TRP A 330 -20.29 15.44 -3.42
N VAL A 331 -20.45 14.19 -3.84
CA VAL A 331 -21.73 13.46 -3.81
C VAL A 331 -21.90 12.65 -2.53
N GLY A 332 -20.89 11.86 -2.14
CA GLY A 332 -21.00 11.03 -0.93
C GLY A 332 -20.85 11.80 0.39
N ILE A 333 -20.65 11.08 1.50
CA ILE A 333 -20.35 11.73 2.79
C ILE A 333 -18.84 11.73 3.04
N LYS A 334 -18.34 12.79 3.68
CA LYS A 334 -16.90 13.00 3.95
C LYS A 334 -16.45 12.44 5.29
N VAL A 335 -17.25 11.57 5.90
CA VAL A 335 -16.90 10.94 7.18
C VAL A 335 -15.71 10.00 6.93
N ILE A 336 -14.66 10.18 7.72
CA ILE A 336 -13.46 9.35 7.75
C ILE A 336 -13.47 8.64 9.10
N HIS A 337 -13.55 7.32 9.08
CA HIS A 337 -13.47 6.49 10.28
C HIS A 337 -12.03 6.25 10.64
N LEU A 338 -11.63 6.65 11.86
CA LEU A 338 -10.26 6.50 12.32
C LEU A 338 -10.11 6.66 13.82
N GLY A 339 -9.49 5.67 14.47
CA GLY A 339 -9.39 5.61 15.92
C GLY A 339 -10.73 5.35 16.61
N ASP A 340 -11.66 4.70 15.93
CA ASP A 340 -13.02 4.44 16.38
C ASP A 340 -13.39 2.94 16.27
N ARG A 341 -14.67 2.62 16.38
CA ARG A 341 -15.15 1.24 16.31
C ARG A 341 -14.92 0.60 14.93
N ASP A 342 -15.01 1.37 13.85
CA ASP A 342 -15.02 0.85 12.47
C ASP A 342 -13.60 0.77 11.89
N VAL A 343 -12.71 1.66 12.36
CA VAL A 343 -11.28 1.69 12.05
C VAL A 343 -10.50 1.99 13.34
N PRO A 344 -10.13 0.95 14.12
CA PRO A 344 -9.62 1.14 15.48
C PRO A 344 -8.24 1.81 15.57
N ASN A 345 -7.39 1.68 14.57
CA ASN A 345 -6.06 2.27 14.60
C ASN A 345 -5.53 2.60 13.19
N PRO A 346 -4.45 3.41 13.11
CA PRO A 346 -3.85 3.79 11.83
C PRO A 346 -3.38 2.63 10.95
N LEU A 347 -3.00 1.47 11.50
CA LEU A 347 -2.61 0.32 10.68
C LEU A 347 -3.81 -0.29 9.95
N VAL A 348 -4.94 -0.46 10.64
CA VAL A 348 -6.17 -0.93 10.00
C VAL A 348 -6.60 0.05 8.90
N PHE A 349 -6.45 1.35 9.15
CA PHE A 349 -6.72 2.38 8.16
C PHE A 349 -5.86 2.25 6.91
N ILE A 350 -4.53 2.31 7.04
CA ILE A 350 -3.65 2.30 5.87
C ILE A 350 -3.69 0.98 5.10
N ASP A 351 -3.96 -0.14 5.78
CA ASP A 351 -4.19 -1.43 5.14
C ASP A 351 -5.40 -1.40 4.19
N LYS A 352 -6.51 -0.72 4.56
CA LYS A 352 -7.70 -0.57 3.69
C LYS A 352 -7.36 0.12 2.37
N TYR A 353 -6.50 1.13 2.40
CA TYR A 353 -6.12 1.85 1.18
C TYR A 353 -5.02 1.15 0.39
N THR A 354 -4.24 0.30 1.04
CA THR A 354 -3.21 -0.49 0.38
C THR A 354 -3.84 -1.43 -0.67
N VAL A 355 -5.02 -2.01 -0.42
CA VAL A 355 -5.66 -2.96 -1.37
C VAL A 355 -6.22 -2.34 -2.66
N ILE A 356 -6.25 -1.01 -2.81
CA ILE A 356 -6.84 -0.35 -3.99
C ILE A 356 -6.28 -0.89 -5.32
N PRO A 357 -4.94 -0.97 -5.54
CA PRO A 357 -4.39 -1.47 -6.78
C PRO A 357 -4.78 -2.93 -7.04
N HIS A 358 -4.85 -3.76 -5.99
CA HIS A 358 -5.29 -5.14 -6.08
C HIS A 358 -6.73 -5.24 -6.59
N ILE A 359 -7.61 -4.30 -6.28
CA ILE A 359 -8.99 -4.28 -6.80
C ILE A 359 -9.01 -3.83 -8.27
N VAL A 360 -8.39 -2.69 -8.59
CA VAL A 360 -8.60 -2.04 -9.89
C VAL A 360 -7.67 -2.53 -11.00
N GLN A 361 -6.47 -2.99 -10.66
CA GLN A 361 -5.48 -3.43 -11.64
C GLN A 361 -5.93 -4.69 -12.40
N PRO A 362 -6.45 -5.74 -11.76
CA PRO A 362 -6.91 -6.93 -12.47
C PRO A 362 -8.08 -6.65 -13.41
N VAL A 363 -8.98 -5.72 -13.06
CA VAL A 363 -10.07 -5.28 -13.94
C VAL A 363 -9.50 -4.65 -15.21
N VAL A 364 -8.59 -3.68 -15.08
CA VAL A 364 -8.00 -2.99 -16.24
C VAL A 364 -7.11 -3.93 -17.06
N GLN A 365 -6.35 -4.81 -16.42
CA GLN A 365 -5.54 -5.82 -17.12
C GLN A 365 -6.40 -6.80 -17.91
N THR A 366 -7.51 -7.26 -17.32
CA THR A 366 -8.48 -8.13 -18.01
C THR A 366 -9.05 -7.44 -19.25
N LEU A 367 -9.47 -6.17 -19.13
CA LEU A 367 -9.99 -5.42 -20.28
C LEU A 367 -8.93 -5.26 -21.38
N ARG A 368 -7.67 -4.98 -21.01
CA ARG A 368 -6.56 -4.92 -21.98
C ARG A 368 -6.31 -6.27 -22.65
N ALA A 369 -6.27 -7.37 -21.91
CA ALA A 369 -6.08 -8.71 -22.44
C ALA A 369 -7.22 -9.08 -23.42
N LEU A 370 -8.47 -8.82 -23.03
CA LEU A 370 -9.64 -9.04 -23.88
C LEU A 370 -9.58 -8.20 -25.15
N ARG A 371 -9.15 -6.93 -25.08
CA ARG A 371 -8.96 -6.07 -26.26
C ARG A 371 -8.04 -6.74 -27.29
N TYR A 372 -6.90 -7.28 -26.85
CA TYR A 372 -5.98 -8.01 -27.71
C TYR A 372 -6.59 -9.28 -28.29
N VAL A 373 -7.33 -10.07 -27.50
CA VAL A 373 -8.02 -11.29 -27.96
C VAL A 373 -9.04 -10.97 -29.06
N PHE A 374 -9.73 -9.83 -28.98
CA PHE A 374 -10.71 -9.41 -29.97
C PHE A 374 -10.10 -8.71 -31.21
N HIS A 375 -8.80 -8.38 -31.18
CA HIS A 375 -8.09 -7.55 -32.18
C HIS A 375 -8.73 -6.17 -32.39
N GLU A 376 -9.07 -5.49 -31.30
CA GLU A 376 -9.54 -4.11 -31.34
C GLU A 376 -8.35 -3.18 -31.20
N GLU A 377 -8.11 -2.35 -32.21
CA GLU A 377 -7.12 -1.27 -32.16
C GLU A 377 -7.72 -0.07 -31.41
N ASP A 378 -6.91 0.59 -30.58
CA ASP A 378 -7.30 1.81 -29.86
C ASP A 378 -6.23 2.86 -30.16
N GLU A 379 -6.63 4.11 -30.44
CA GLU A 379 -5.71 5.20 -30.78
C GLU A 379 -4.68 5.49 -29.67
N GLU A 380 -4.93 5.04 -28.43
CA GLU A 380 -4.05 5.22 -27.28
C GLU A 380 -2.85 4.25 -27.21
N ASP A 381 -2.69 3.33 -28.17
CA ASP A 381 -1.59 2.36 -28.23
C ASP A 381 -0.31 2.89 -28.91
N GLU A 382 -0.26 4.17 -29.29
CA GLU A 382 1.00 4.82 -29.69
C GLU A 382 2.00 4.83 -28.50
N GLY A 383 2.86 3.82 -28.46
CA GLY A 383 4.01 3.75 -27.54
C GLY A 383 3.90 2.76 -26.38
N GLN A 384 2.84 1.94 -26.27
CA GLN A 384 2.85 0.81 -25.34
C GLN A 384 3.52 -0.41 -25.98
N PRO A 385 4.36 -1.17 -25.25
CA PRO A 385 4.94 -2.39 -25.80
C PRO A 385 3.80 -3.33 -26.20
N GLN A 386 3.76 -3.65 -27.49
CA GLN A 386 2.82 -4.59 -28.06
C GLN A 386 2.88 -5.91 -27.27
N LEU A 387 1.84 -6.22 -26.48
CA LEU A 387 1.56 -7.55 -25.96
C LEU A 387 1.16 -8.54 -27.10
N ALA A 388 1.61 -8.26 -28.33
CA ALA A 388 1.05 -8.79 -29.57
C ALA A 388 1.48 -10.22 -29.91
N ASN A 389 2.40 -10.83 -29.17
CA ASN A 389 2.92 -12.16 -29.53
C ASN A 389 2.28 -13.35 -28.80
N GLU A 390 1.62 -13.17 -27.65
CA GLU A 390 1.03 -14.30 -26.91
C GLU A 390 -0.46 -14.54 -27.21
N TYR A 391 -1.25 -13.48 -27.41
CA TYR A 391 -2.71 -13.58 -27.59
C TYR A 391 -3.16 -13.73 -29.05
N SER A 392 -2.29 -13.46 -30.03
CA SER A 392 -2.58 -13.69 -31.46
C SER A 392 -2.76 -15.18 -31.81
N ASN A 393 -2.42 -16.11 -30.90
CA ASN A 393 -2.31 -17.54 -31.20
C ASN A 393 -3.57 -18.38 -30.90
N TYR A 394 -4.69 -17.79 -30.44
CA TYR A 394 -5.86 -18.58 -30.01
C TYR A 394 -7.19 -18.14 -30.63
N PRO A 395 -7.40 -18.35 -31.95
CA PRO A 395 -8.66 -18.01 -32.61
C PRO A 395 -9.89 -18.70 -32.00
N GLY A 396 -9.71 -19.86 -31.35
CA GLY A 396 -10.77 -20.57 -30.64
C GLY A 396 -11.33 -19.79 -29.44
N VAL A 397 -10.47 -19.16 -28.64
CA VAL A 397 -10.87 -18.33 -27.50
C VAL A 397 -11.65 -17.11 -27.99
N ARG A 398 -11.16 -16.45 -29.04
CA ARG A 398 -11.86 -15.33 -29.67
C ARG A 398 -13.25 -15.72 -30.18
N ASN A 399 -13.36 -16.85 -30.86
CA ASN A 399 -14.65 -17.32 -31.38
C ASN A 399 -15.64 -17.67 -30.26
N LEU A 400 -15.16 -18.30 -29.19
CA LEU A 400 -15.96 -18.57 -27.99
C LEU A 400 -16.50 -17.28 -27.38
N LEU A 401 -15.62 -16.30 -27.14
CA LEU A 401 -16.02 -15.01 -26.56
C LEU A 401 -16.96 -14.24 -27.48
N ARG A 402 -16.74 -14.23 -28.81
CA ARG A 402 -17.67 -13.63 -29.78
C ARG A 402 -19.02 -14.32 -29.80
N SER A 403 -19.08 -15.64 -29.65
CA SER A 403 -20.35 -16.38 -29.64
C SER A 403 -21.23 -16.04 -28.43
N LYS A 404 -20.61 -15.67 -27.29
CA LYS A 404 -21.31 -15.34 -26.04
C LYS A 404 -21.55 -13.84 -25.87
N TYR A 405 -20.57 -13.02 -26.22
CA TYR A 405 -20.53 -11.57 -25.92
C TYR A 405 -20.59 -10.67 -27.14
N HIS A 406 -20.60 -11.24 -28.35
CA HIS A 406 -20.64 -10.56 -29.64
C HIS A 406 -19.38 -9.73 -29.96
N SER A 407 -19.11 -8.67 -29.20
CA SER A 407 -18.01 -7.73 -29.41
C SER A 407 -17.26 -7.41 -28.12
N TYR A 408 -16.02 -6.90 -28.28
CA TYR A 408 -15.26 -6.38 -27.15
C TYR A 408 -15.97 -5.19 -26.50
N ALA A 409 -16.57 -4.31 -27.30
CA ALA A 409 -17.29 -3.14 -26.80
C ALA A 409 -18.43 -3.54 -25.87
N GLU A 410 -19.25 -4.53 -26.25
CA GLU A 410 -20.34 -5.05 -25.41
C GLU A 410 -19.82 -5.71 -24.13
N LEU A 411 -18.80 -6.58 -24.24
CA LEU A 411 -18.20 -7.23 -23.07
C LEU A 411 -17.59 -6.22 -22.09
N ARG A 412 -16.88 -5.21 -22.61
CA ARG A 412 -16.29 -4.13 -21.82
C ARG A 412 -17.38 -3.34 -21.10
N MET A 413 -18.45 -2.94 -21.79
CA MET A 413 -19.57 -2.23 -21.17
C MET A 413 -20.30 -3.09 -20.13
N MET A 414 -20.44 -4.40 -20.36
CA MET A 414 -21.01 -5.35 -19.40
C MET A 414 -20.17 -5.41 -18.12
N ILE A 415 -18.85 -5.57 -18.22
CA ILE A 415 -17.95 -5.64 -17.08
C ILE A 415 -17.92 -4.30 -16.32
N LEU A 416 -17.71 -3.19 -17.05
CA LEU A 416 -17.55 -1.88 -16.44
C LEU A 416 -18.86 -1.36 -15.83
N SER A 417 -20.01 -1.57 -16.47
CA SER A 417 -21.29 -1.14 -15.91
C SER A 417 -21.64 -1.90 -14.62
N ASP A 418 -21.33 -3.19 -14.53
CA ASP A 418 -21.50 -3.97 -13.31
C ASP A 418 -20.54 -3.52 -12.21
N PHE A 419 -19.26 -3.34 -12.52
CA PHE A 419 -18.26 -2.84 -11.57
C PHE A 419 -18.60 -1.44 -11.05
N PHE A 420 -18.96 -0.50 -11.92
CA PHE A 420 -19.29 0.86 -11.53
C PHE A 420 -20.59 0.96 -10.73
N LYS A 421 -21.57 0.06 -10.95
CA LYS A 421 -22.73 -0.06 -10.06
C LYS A 421 -22.32 -0.64 -8.71
N HIS A 422 -21.88 -1.89 -8.73
CA HIS A 422 -21.84 -2.74 -7.54
C HIS A 422 -20.54 -2.66 -6.77
N GLY A 423 -19.48 -2.14 -7.37
CA GLY A 423 -18.27 -1.75 -6.67
C GLY A 423 -18.41 -0.44 -5.90
N PHE A 424 -19.51 0.30 -6.06
CA PHE A 424 -19.71 1.64 -5.51
C PHE A 424 -21.14 1.86 -4.98
N ASP A 425 -21.87 0.80 -4.62
CA ASP A 425 -23.28 0.89 -4.19
C ASP A 425 -23.50 0.90 -2.67
N GLY A 426 -22.41 0.94 -1.89
CA GLY A 426 -22.44 0.92 -0.43
C GLY A 426 -22.60 -0.47 0.18
N SER A 427 -22.70 -1.53 -0.64
CA SER A 427 -22.82 -2.91 -0.16
C SER A 427 -21.53 -3.40 0.52
N GLY A 428 -21.65 -4.51 1.26
CA GLY A 428 -20.52 -5.23 1.88
C GLY A 428 -20.30 -4.97 3.37
N ASP A 429 -20.87 -3.90 3.94
CA ASP A 429 -20.96 -3.62 5.39
C ASP A 429 -21.97 -2.46 5.62
N ASP A 430 -22.13 -1.97 6.86
CA ASP A 430 -22.95 -0.79 7.22
C ASP A 430 -22.39 0.56 6.68
N GLY A 431 -21.37 0.53 5.80
CA GLY A 431 -20.50 1.65 5.44
C GLY A 431 -21.12 2.76 4.58
N GLY A 432 -22.31 2.55 4.00
CA GLY A 432 -23.02 3.57 3.23
C GLY A 432 -22.14 4.31 2.22
N THR A 433 -22.21 5.64 2.18
CA THR A 433 -21.45 6.49 1.25
C THR A 433 -20.17 7.11 1.84
N CYS A 434 -19.69 6.65 3.01
CA CYS A 434 -18.53 7.25 3.69
C CYS A 434 -17.22 7.00 2.93
N ILE A 435 -16.15 7.67 3.36
CA ILE A 435 -14.86 7.60 2.67
C ILE A 435 -14.33 6.17 2.67
N ASP A 436 -14.38 5.50 3.81
CA ASP A 436 -13.92 4.12 3.98
C ASP A 436 -14.92 3.11 3.38
N GLY A 437 -16.22 3.42 3.42
CA GLY A 437 -17.30 2.54 2.92
C GLY A 437 -17.22 2.28 1.42
N ARG A 438 -16.66 3.21 0.63
CA ARG A 438 -16.43 3.05 -0.82
C ARG A 438 -15.56 1.84 -1.14
N LEU A 439 -14.55 1.56 -0.31
CA LEU A 439 -13.64 0.43 -0.51
C LEU A 439 -14.32 -0.90 -0.21
N THR A 440 -15.21 -0.91 0.78
CA THR A 440 -15.95 -2.11 1.18
C THR A 440 -16.80 -2.67 0.05
N SER A 441 -17.51 -1.81 -0.69
CA SER A 441 -18.33 -2.27 -1.82
C SER A 441 -17.48 -2.82 -2.97
N ALA A 442 -16.36 -2.17 -3.27
CA ALA A 442 -15.44 -2.64 -4.30
C ALA A 442 -14.81 -3.99 -3.92
N TRP A 443 -14.45 -4.16 -2.65
CA TRP A 443 -13.98 -5.44 -2.11
C TRP A 443 -15.05 -6.53 -2.16
N ASN A 444 -16.30 -6.20 -1.80
CA ASN A 444 -17.42 -7.13 -1.92
C ASN A 444 -17.66 -7.53 -3.38
N TRP A 445 -17.55 -6.61 -4.34
CA TRP A 445 -17.64 -6.93 -5.76
C TRP A 445 -16.60 -7.96 -6.19
N CYS A 446 -15.33 -7.80 -5.75
CA CYS A 446 -14.28 -8.79 -5.99
C CYS A 446 -14.66 -10.19 -5.48
N HIS A 447 -15.28 -10.29 -4.29
CA HIS A 447 -15.73 -11.56 -3.71
C HIS A 447 -16.88 -12.22 -4.49
N GLN A 448 -17.65 -11.44 -5.24
CA GLN A 448 -18.77 -11.95 -6.05
C GLN A 448 -18.38 -12.18 -7.52
N LEU A 449 -17.13 -11.86 -7.93
CA LEU A 449 -16.73 -11.91 -9.34
C LEU A 449 -16.96 -13.29 -9.96
N ASN A 450 -16.67 -14.37 -9.23
CA ASN A 450 -16.86 -15.75 -9.69
C ASN A 450 -18.33 -16.13 -9.99
N LYS A 451 -19.28 -15.34 -9.48
CA LYS A 451 -20.73 -15.52 -9.74
C LYS A 451 -21.23 -14.67 -10.90
N LYS A 452 -20.40 -13.78 -11.45
CA LYS A 452 -20.79 -12.89 -12.55
C LYS A 452 -20.81 -13.65 -13.87
N GLN A 453 -21.77 -13.32 -14.73
CA GLN A 453 -21.96 -13.98 -16.03
C GLN A 453 -20.74 -13.89 -16.97
N TYR A 454 -19.89 -12.88 -16.75
CA TYR A 454 -18.65 -12.61 -17.50
C TYR A 454 -17.38 -13.14 -16.82
N TYR A 455 -17.50 -13.97 -15.79
CA TYR A 455 -16.33 -14.51 -15.08
C TYR A 455 -15.41 -15.34 -15.99
N ASP A 456 -15.97 -16.10 -16.92
CA ASP A 456 -15.21 -16.83 -17.93
C ASP A 456 -14.34 -15.91 -18.80
N ALA A 457 -14.77 -14.67 -19.08
CA ALA A 457 -13.94 -13.69 -19.78
C ALA A 457 -12.74 -13.24 -18.94
N PHE A 458 -12.89 -13.12 -17.61
CA PHE A 458 -11.75 -12.87 -16.72
C PHE A 458 -10.74 -14.02 -16.79
N VAL A 459 -11.21 -15.26 -16.61
CA VAL A 459 -10.36 -16.46 -16.66
C VAL A 459 -9.63 -16.58 -18.01
N LEU A 460 -10.35 -16.41 -19.11
CA LEU A 460 -9.77 -16.47 -20.47
C LEU A 460 -8.84 -15.28 -20.78
N GLY A 461 -8.99 -14.16 -20.06
CA GLY A 461 -8.09 -13.01 -20.10
C GLY A 461 -6.85 -13.15 -19.20
N GLY A 462 -6.64 -14.30 -18.55
CA GLY A 462 -5.48 -14.56 -17.71
C GLY A 462 -5.64 -14.13 -16.24
N PHE A 463 -6.85 -13.81 -15.79
CA PHE A 463 -7.10 -13.47 -14.39
C PHE A 463 -6.88 -14.67 -13.46
N SER A 464 -5.97 -14.55 -12.50
CA SER A 464 -5.67 -15.57 -11.50
C SER A 464 -6.23 -15.28 -10.10
N GLY A 465 -6.62 -14.03 -9.82
CA GLY A 465 -7.09 -13.60 -8.51
C GLY A 465 -6.88 -12.10 -8.29
N PHE A 466 -7.39 -11.60 -7.17
CA PHE A 466 -7.12 -10.24 -6.69
C PHE A 466 -5.95 -10.18 -5.69
N ASP A 467 -5.40 -11.33 -5.30
CA ASP A 467 -4.27 -11.47 -4.37
C ASP A 467 -2.91 -11.59 -5.07
#